data_AF-S5VKR7-F1
#
_entry.id   AF-S5VKR7-F1
#
_cell.length_a   1.000
_cell.length_b   1.000
_cell.length_c   1.000
_cell.angle_alpha   90.00
_cell.angle_beta   90.00
_cell.angle_gamma   90.00
#
_symmetry.space_group_name_H-M   'P 1'
#
loop_
_entity.id
_entity.type
_entity.pdbx_description
1 polymer ?
#
loop_
_entity_poly.entity_id
_entity_poly.type
_entity_poly.pdbx_seq_one_letter_code
_entity_poly.pdbx_strand_id
1 'polypeptide(L)'
;MREAIGSIIVSERSDGDLYIVDGQHRWRACALAGIPTIRAEVHHGLEQAQEAILFLIKNRESHKPRPIDEYQVGLTGGVPLFVDTDRILDKHGLTLGSSSTNGVGAVSGVLQIVDRYGAAVFDRTLTVAEEAWGRAAETWDGMLLGGIGAFLGRWGDLVDDTELARKILNMGTAAKWRSEILSQSSRGGFNNSGTGSRVATATRLVVNAWNKGRKIENRIEP
;
A
#
# COMPACT_ATOMS: atom_id res chain seq x y z
N MET A 1 -8.39 24.36 33.51
CA MET A 1 -7.30 23.85 32.63
C MET A 1 -7.20 22.31 32.58
N ARG A 2 -8.08 21.52 33.23
CA ARG A 2 -8.03 20.04 33.18
C ARG A 2 -8.86 19.40 32.06
N GLU A 3 -9.81 20.11 31.48
CA GLU A 3 -10.75 19.55 30.48
C GLU A 3 -10.22 19.57 29.02
N ALA A 4 -9.10 20.25 28.73
CA ALA A 4 -8.64 20.44 27.36
C ALA A 4 -7.69 19.34 26.83
N ILE A 5 -7.29 18.37 27.66
CA ILE A 5 -6.21 17.41 27.32
C ILE A 5 -6.74 16.16 26.56
N GLY A 6 -8.05 15.90 26.60
CA GLY A 6 -8.67 14.70 26.01
C GLY A 6 -8.34 13.39 26.75
N SER A 7 -9.05 12.30 26.45
CA SER A 7 -8.87 10.98 27.09
C SER A 7 -8.01 10.01 26.28
N ILE A 8 -7.10 9.28 26.92
CA ILE A 8 -6.31 8.21 26.26
C ILE A 8 -7.11 6.91 26.23
N ILE A 9 -6.68 5.96 25.39
CA ILE A 9 -7.26 4.61 25.34
C ILE A 9 -6.16 3.63 25.74
N VAL A 10 -6.46 2.77 26.72
CA VAL A 10 -5.53 1.77 27.23
C VAL A 10 -6.17 0.38 27.24
N SER A 11 -5.36 -0.64 27.07
CA SER A 11 -5.70 -2.05 27.23
C SER A 11 -5.05 -2.57 28.50
N GLU A 12 -5.83 -3.11 29.44
CA GLU A 12 -5.33 -3.82 30.61
C GLU A 12 -5.20 -5.31 30.30
N ARG A 13 -3.96 -5.81 30.42
CA ARG A 13 -3.59 -7.20 30.18
C ARG A 13 -3.82 -8.05 31.43
N SER A 14 -3.76 -9.38 31.26
CA SER A 14 -4.03 -10.34 32.35
C SER A 14 -3.05 -10.23 33.53
N ASP A 15 -1.87 -9.66 33.32
CA ASP A 15 -0.83 -9.40 34.32
C ASP A 15 -0.99 -8.03 35.03
N GLY A 16 -1.99 -7.24 34.64
CA GLY A 16 -2.24 -5.89 35.17
C GLY A 16 -1.45 -4.79 34.46
N ASP A 17 -0.64 -5.12 33.44
CA ASP A 17 0.06 -4.11 32.65
C ASP A 17 -0.91 -3.35 31.73
N LEU A 18 -0.69 -2.04 31.63
CA LEU A 18 -1.48 -1.14 30.78
C LEU A 18 -0.72 -0.80 29.50
N TYR A 19 -1.26 -1.25 28.36
CA TYR A 19 -0.78 -0.87 27.04
C TYR A 19 -1.55 0.35 26.52
N ILE A 20 -0.84 1.40 26.09
CA ILE A 20 -1.46 2.61 25.52
C ILE A 20 -1.77 2.37 24.03
N VAL A 21 -3.05 2.19 23.72
CA VAL A 21 -3.58 1.94 22.38
C VAL A 21 -3.71 3.24 21.57
N ASP A 22 -4.17 4.33 22.21
CA ASP A 22 -4.20 5.66 21.59
C ASP A 22 -3.87 6.75 22.62
N GLY A 23 -3.24 7.83 22.15
CA GLY A 23 -2.89 8.99 22.98
C GLY A 23 -1.48 8.97 23.56
N GLN A 24 -0.55 8.21 22.97
CA GLN A 24 0.88 8.16 23.35
C GLN A 24 1.50 9.57 23.49
N HIS A 25 1.25 10.47 22.52
CA HIS A 25 1.73 11.84 22.58
C HIS A 25 1.11 12.64 23.75
N ARG A 26 -0.17 12.42 24.04
CA ARG A 26 -0.88 13.11 25.13
C ARG A 26 -0.40 12.63 26.49
N TRP A 27 -0.21 11.32 26.64
CA TRP A 27 0.43 10.73 27.81
C TRP A 27 1.83 11.31 28.03
N ARG A 28 2.65 11.37 26.98
CA ARG A 28 4.01 11.92 27.07
C ARG A 28 4.02 13.41 27.40
N ALA A 29 3.10 14.20 26.84
CA ALA A 29 2.96 15.61 27.14
C ALA A 29 2.56 15.84 28.61
N CYS A 30 1.63 15.04 29.15
CA CYS A 30 1.28 15.09 30.58
C CYS A 30 2.49 14.77 31.47
N ALA A 31 3.27 13.74 31.12
CA ALA A 31 4.48 13.38 31.85
C ALA A 31 5.50 14.54 31.87
N LEU A 32 5.72 15.21 30.73
CA LEU A 32 6.61 16.37 30.63
C LEU A 32 6.09 17.60 31.37
N ALA A 33 4.77 17.80 31.39
CA ALA A 33 4.12 18.90 32.09
C ALA A 33 3.97 18.67 33.61
N GLY A 34 4.41 17.51 34.13
CA GLY A 34 4.25 17.15 35.54
C GLY A 34 2.79 16.91 35.94
N ILE A 35 1.92 16.58 35.00
CA ILE A 35 0.50 16.27 35.26
C ILE A 35 0.42 14.80 35.70
N PRO A 36 0.05 14.51 36.96
CA PRO A 36 0.20 13.17 37.53
C PRO A 36 -0.85 12.17 37.06
N THR A 37 -1.97 12.64 36.50
CA THR A 37 -3.11 11.79 36.11
C THR A 37 -3.73 12.28 34.81
N ILE A 38 -4.10 11.34 33.93
CA ILE A 38 -4.83 11.58 32.68
C ILE A 38 -6.06 10.68 32.63
N ARG A 39 -7.17 11.15 32.05
CA ARG A 39 -8.38 10.35 31.88
C ARG A 39 -8.12 9.26 30.83
N ALA A 40 -8.48 8.02 31.14
CA ALA A 40 -8.32 6.86 30.26
C ALA A 40 -9.63 6.10 30.07
N GLU A 41 -9.91 5.67 28.84
CA GLU A 41 -10.84 4.58 28.53
C GLU A 41 -10.06 3.27 28.62
N VAL A 42 -10.47 2.37 29.49
CA VAL A 42 -9.77 1.10 29.77
C VAL A 42 -10.56 -0.04 29.15
N HIS A 43 -9.91 -0.80 28.27
CA HIS A 43 -10.42 -2.06 27.74
C HIS A 43 -9.75 -3.22 28.47
N HIS A 44 -10.53 -4.24 28.82
CA HIS A 44 -10.04 -5.39 29.57
C HIS A 44 -10.13 -6.66 28.73
N GLY A 45 -9.21 -7.60 28.97
CA GLY A 45 -9.29 -8.95 28.40
C GLY A 45 -9.05 -9.00 26.88
N LEU A 46 -8.34 -8.02 26.33
CA LEU A 46 -7.96 -8.03 24.92
C LEU A 46 -6.71 -8.88 24.71
N GLU A 47 -6.74 -9.73 23.69
CA GLU A 47 -5.54 -10.34 23.13
C GLU A 47 -4.76 -9.32 22.28
N GLN A 48 -3.46 -9.57 22.07
CA GLN A 48 -2.59 -8.67 21.29
C GLN A 48 -3.13 -8.35 19.88
N ALA A 49 -3.76 -9.32 19.22
CA ALA A 49 -4.40 -9.09 17.91
C ALA A 49 -5.60 -8.14 18.01
N GLN A 50 -6.37 -8.24 19.09
CA GLN A 50 -7.51 -7.35 19.35
C GLN A 50 -7.05 -5.93 19.73
N GLU A 51 -5.94 -5.81 20.49
CA GLU A 51 -5.27 -4.53 20.76
C GLU A 51 -4.85 -3.84 19.45
N ALA A 52 -4.27 -4.60 18.52
CA ALA A 52 -3.85 -4.11 17.20
C ALA A 52 -5.04 -3.64 16.34
N ILE A 53 -6.14 -4.38 16.33
CA ILE A 53 -7.37 -3.97 15.63
C ILE A 53 -7.93 -2.69 16.24
N LEU A 54 -7.98 -2.59 17.58
CA LEU A 54 -8.44 -1.39 18.27
C LEU A 54 -7.57 -0.17 17.94
N PHE A 55 -6.24 -0.35 17.88
CA PHE A 55 -5.31 0.68 17.43
C PHE A 55 -5.67 1.20 16.03
N LEU A 56 -5.89 0.29 15.07
CA LEU A 56 -6.22 0.66 13.69
C LEU A 56 -7.51 1.47 13.60
N ILE A 57 -8.57 1.03 14.29
CA ILE A 57 -9.86 1.71 14.30
C ILE A 57 -9.71 3.14 14.84
N LYS A 58 -9.10 3.30 16.02
CA LYS A 58 -9.02 4.60 16.71
C LYS A 58 -8.08 5.59 16.02
N ASN A 59 -6.95 5.12 15.50
CA ASN A 59 -6.01 6.00 14.80
C ASN A 59 -6.52 6.40 13.41
N ARG A 60 -7.29 5.54 12.72
CA ARG A 60 -7.92 5.92 11.44
C ARG A 60 -8.89 7.10 11.60
N GLU A 61 -9.58 7.20 12.74
CA GLU A 61 -10.52 8.29 13.05
C GLU A 61 -9.84 9.57 13.52
N SER A 62 -8.69 9.47 14.21
CA SER A 62 -8.05 10.62 14.87
C SER A 62 -6.84 11.20 14.12
N HIS A 63 -5.93 10.35 13.63
CA HIS A 63 -4.75 10.74 12.88
C HIS A 63 -4.19 9.54 12.12
N LYS A 64 -4.26 9.56 10.79
CA LYS A 64 -3.86 8.42 9.96
C LYS A 64 -2.39 8.01 10.23
N PRO A 65 -2.12 6.78 10.67
CA PRO A 65 -0.76 6.26 10.83
C PRO A 65 0.03 6.31 9.53
N ARG A 66 1.36 6.20 9.61
CA ARG A 66 2.14 5.98 8.39
C ARG A 66 1.74 4.62 7.80
N PRO A 67 1.67 4.47 6.47
CA PRO A 67 1.24 3.24 5.85
C PRO A 67 2.02 1.98 6.30
N ILE A 68 3.32 2.13 6.59
CA ILE A 68 4.14 1.01 7.08
C ILE A 68 3.78 0.61 8.53
N ASP A 69 3.42 1.58 9.38
CA ASP A 69 2.99 1.30 10.74
C ASP A 69 1.61 0.62 10.72
N GLU A 70 0.71 1.11 9.85
CA GLU A 70 -0.61 0.51 9.61
C GLU A 70 -0.49 -0.94 9.13
N TYR A 71 0.43 -1.20 8.20
CA TYR A 71 0.74 -2.54 7.70
C TYR A 71 1.20 -3.49 8.82
N GLN A 72 2.19 -3.08 9.62
CA GLN A 72 2.75 -3.92 10.70
C GLN A 72 1.72 -4.21 11.80
N VAL A 73 0.97 -3.20 12.22
CA VAL A 73 -0.10 -3.38 13.20
C VAL A 73 -1.19 -4.29 12.62
N GLY A 74 -1.53 -4.08 11.35
CA GLY A 74 -2.52 -4.89 10.66
C GLY A 74 -2.15 -6.36 10.49
N LEU A 75 -0.86 -6.66 10.28
CA LEU A 75 -0.35 -8.03 10.34
C LEU A 75 -0.49 -8.63 11.73
N THR A 76 -0.15 -7.86 12.76
CA THR A 76 -0.30 -8.27 14.16
C THR A 76 -1.78 -8.56 14.50
N GLY A 77 -2.69 -7.77 13.94
CA GLY A 77 -4.13 -7.96 14.07
C GLY A 77 -4.72 -9.07 13.19
N GLY A 78 -3.92 -9.73 12.34
CA GLY A 78 -4.40 -10.78 11.44
C GLY A 78 -5.41 -10.29 10.40
N VAL A 79 -5.39 -9.01 10.03
CA VAL A 79 -6.38 -8.46 9.09
C VAL A 79 -6.09 -9.01 7.68
N PRO A 80 -7.09 -9.60 6.99
CA PRO A 80 -6.87 -10.32 5.73
C PRO A 80 -6.11 -9.54 4.67
N LEU A 81 -6.42 -8.24 4.49
CA LEU A 81 -5.72 -7.37 3.53
C LEU A 81 -4.20 -7.40 3.72
N PHE A 82 -3.72 -7.28 4.96
CA PHE A 82 -2.28 -7.23 5.22
C PHE A 82 -1.66 -8.62 5.16
N VAL A 83 -2.33 -9.63 5.74
CA VAL A 83 -1.85 -11.02 5.74
C VAL A 83 -1.71 -11.57 4.32
N ASP A 84 -2.70 -11.34 3.45
CA ASP A 84 -2.62 -11.75 2.06
C ASP A 84 -1.56 -10.98 1.28
N THR A 85 -1.39 -9.68 1.56
CA THR A 85 -0.31 -8.88 0.95
C THR A 85 1.07 -9.46 1.30
N ASP A 86 1.29 -9.75 2.58
CA ASP A 86 2.56 -10.29 3.10
C ASP A 86 2.87 -11.65 2.50
N ARG A 87 1.88 -12.54 2.47
CA ARG A 87 2.02 -13.87 1.86
C ARG A 87 2.43 -13.80 0.39
N ILE A 88 1.89 -12.84 -0.37
CA ILE A 88 2.28 -12.66 -1.77
C ILE A 88 3.69 -12.05 -1.88
N LEU A 89 4.04 -11.07 -1.06
CA LEU A 89 5.40 -10.52 -1.05
C LEU A 89 6.44 -11.60 -0.71
N ASP A 90 6.19 -12.43 0.29
CA ASP A 90 7.04 -13.54 0.69
C ASP A 90 7.20 -14.57 -0.44
N LYS A 91 6.12 -14.89 -1.15
CA LYS A 91 6.16 -15.78 -2.33
C LYS A 91 7.14 -15.27 -3.40
N HIS A 92 7.23 -13.95 -3.57
CA HIS A 92 8.17 -13.29 -4.50
C HIS A 92 9.53 -12.95 -3.86
N GLY A 93 9.75 -13.33 -2.59
CA GLY A 93 10.96 -13.00 -1.84
C GLY A 93 11.18 -11.49 -1.71
N LEU A 94 10.11 -10.71 -1.54
CA LEU A 94 10.10 -9.26 -1.42
C LEU A 94 9.73 -8.83 -0.01
N THR A 95 10.26 -7.68 0.43
CA THR A 95 9.86 -7.03 1.69
C THR A 95 9.15 -5.70 1.43
N LEU A 96 8.31 -5.26 2.36
CA LEU A 96 7.57 -4.00 2.26
C LEU A 96 8.18 -2.93 3.16
N GLY A 97 8.26 -1.68 2.67
CA GLY A 97 8.63 -0.50 3.48
C GLY A 97 10.03 0.05 3.22
N SER A 98 10.83 -0.57 2.36
CA SER A 98 12.09 0.01 1.88
C SER A 98 12.26 -0.26 0.38
N SER A 99 12.78 0.72 -0.37
CA SER A 99 13.07 0.55 -1.79
C SER A 99 14.43 -0.10 -1.98
N SER A 100 14.46 -1.31 -2.53
CA SER A 100 15.71 -2.03 -2.85
C SER A 100 15.47 -3.05 -3.97
N THR A 101 16.49 -3.81 -4.36
CA THR A 101 16.34 -4.93 -5.32
C THR A 101 15.23 -5.90 -4.90
N ASN A 102 15.06 -6.13 -3.60
CA ASN A 102 14.08 -7.07 -3.04
C ASN A 102 13.09 -6.35 -2.10
N GLY A 103 12.89 -5.05 -2.29
CA GLY A 103 12.10 -4.23 -1.37
C GLY A 103 11.19 -3.27 -2.11
N VAL A 104 9.91 -3.28 -1.72
CA VAL A 104 8.88 -2.39 -2.23
C VAL A 104 8.68 -1.23 -1.24
N GLY A 105 9.11 -0.02 -1.61
CA GLY A 105 8.92 1.17 -0.76
C GLY A 105 7.48 1.71 -0.77
N ALA A 106 6.69 1.37 -1.80
CA ALA A 106 5.38 1.97 -2.05
C ALA A 106 4.22 1.24 -1.34
N VAL A 107 4.27 1.23 0.00
CA VAL A 107 3.30 0.52 0.86
C VAL A 107 1.84 0.80 0.49
N SER A 108 1.44 2.07 0.44
CA SER A 108 0.06 2.44 0.09
C SER A 108 -0.35 1.98 -1.31
N GLY A 109 0.58 1.98 -2.28
CA GLY A 109 0.30 1.57 -3.65
C GLY A 109 0.00 0.08 -3.72
N VAL A 110 0.81 -0.74 -3.06
CA VAL A 110 0.61 -2.18 -2.93
C VAL A 110 -0.73 -2.50 -2.29
N LEU A 111 -1.03 -1.89 -1.13
CA LEU A 111 -2.28 -2.13 -0.42
C LEU A 111 -3.50 -1.75 -1.25
N GLN A 112 -3.43 -0.67 -2.03
CA GLN A 112 -4.51 -0.28 -2.93
C GLN A 112 -4.75 -1.28 -4.07
N ILE A 113 -3.73 -1.99 -4.54
CA ILE A 113 -3.91 -3.04 -5.56
C ILE A 113 -4.66 -4.22 -4.93
N VAL A 114 -4.23 -4.70 -3.76
CA VAL A 114 -4.85 -5.84 -3.08
C VAL A 114 -6.28 -5.52 -2.65
N ASP A 115 -6.50 -4.34 -2.06
CA ASP A 115 -7.81 -3.87 -1.61
C ASP A 115 -8.82 -3.76 -2.78
N ARG A 116 -8.38 -3.25 -3.93
CA ARG A 116 -9.27 -2.99 -5.08
C ARG A 116 -9.44 -4.19 -6.01
N TYR A 117 -8.38 -4.96 -6.23
CA TYR A 117 -8.33 -5.99 -7.27
C TYR A 117 -8.02 -7.38 -6.72
N GLY A 118 -7.74 -7.51 -5.42
CA GLY A 118 -7.47 -8.77 -4.75
C GLY A 118 -6.00 -9.22 -4.83
N ALA A 119 -5.65 -10.16 -3.94
CA ALA A 119 -4.29 -10.69 -3.81
C ALA A 119 -3.80 -11.42 -5.08
N ALA A 120 -4.70 -12.07 -5.82
CA ALA A 120 -4.34 -12.75 -7.07
C ALA A 120 -3.88 -11.76 -8.16
N VAL A 121 -4.51 -10.59 -8.27
CA VAL A 121 -4.08 -9.56 -9.21
C VAL A 121 -2.74 -8.96 -8.78
N PHE A 122 -2.53 -8.79 -7.48
CA PHE A 122 -1.23 -8.32 -6.96
C PHE A 122 -0.09 -9.32 -7.25
N ASP A 123 -0.33 -10.62 -7.06
CA ASP A 123 0.62 -11.69 -7.41
C ASP A 123 1.02 -11.64 -8.90
N ARG A 124 0.02 -11.53 -9.79
CA ARG A 124 0.25 -11.36 -11.24
C ARG A 124 0.99 -10.05 -11.55
N THR A 125 0.69 -8.98 -10.83
CA THR A 125 1.35 -7.67 -11.00
C THR A 125 2.86 -7.76 -10.73
N LEU A 126 3.24 -8.41 -9.62
CA LEU A 126 4.65 -8.62 -9.29
C LEU A 126 5.33 -9.52 -10.32
N THR A 127 4.66 -10.60 -10.72
CA THR A 127 5.14 -11.54 -11.76
C THR A 127 5.45 -10.81 -13.06
N VAL A 128 4.50 -10.02 -13.58
CA VAL A 128 4.66 -9.26 -14.82
C VAL A 128 5.79 -8.23 -14.71
N ALA A 129 5.89 -7.51 -13.59
CA ALA A 129 6.94 -6.52 -13.38
C ALA A 129 8.34 -7.17 -13.35
N GLU A 130 8.48 -8.29 -12.65
CA GLU A 130 9.73 -9.04 -12.58
C GLU A 130 10.12 -9.66 -13.93
N GLU A 131 9.17 -10.29 -14.64
CA GLU A 131 9.43 -10.84 -15.96
C GLU A 131 9.80 -9.75 -16.98
N ALA A 132 9.22 -8.56 -16.87
CA ALA A 132 9.48 -7.47 -17.80
C ALA A 132 10.84 -6.80 -17.55
N TRP A 133 11.24 -6.61 -16.29
CA TRP A 133 12.38 -5.73 -15.96
C TRP A 133 13.45 -6.37 -15.06
N GLY A 134 13.20 -7.57 -14.55
CA GLY A 134 14.02 -8.18 -13.51
C GLY A 134 13.89 -7.46 -12.18
N ARG A 135 14.74 -7.83 -11.22
CA ARG A 135 14.71 -7.28 -9.86
C ARG A 135 15.60 -6.04 -9.76
N ALA A 136 14.99 -4.90 -9.48
CA ALA A 136 15.65 -3.63 -9.20
C ALA A 136 14.71 -2.73 -8.39
N ALA A 137 15.24 -1.70 -7.71
CA ALA A 137 14.41 -0.79 -6.93
C ALA A 137 13.35 -0.08 -7.79
N GLU A 138 13.67 0.20 -9.06
CA GLU A 138 12.77 0.82 -10.02
C GLU A 138 11.64 -0.11 -10.47
N THR A 139 11.87 -1.42 -10.51
CA THR A 139 10.83 -2.43 -10.88
C THR A 139 9.65 -2.33 -9.93
N TRP A 140 9.93 -2.08 -8.65
CA TRP A 140 8.94 -2.06 -7.58
C TRP A 140 8.35 -0.66 -7.31
N ASP A 141 8.54 0.30 -8.21
CA ASP A 141 7.96 1.63 -8.08
C ASP A 141 6.42 1.55 -8.04
N GLY A 142 5.82 2.20 -7.04
CA GLY A 142 4.38 2.11 -6.80
C GLY A 142 3.51 2.61 -7.95
N MET A 143 4.01 3.50 -8.81
CA MET A 143 3.26 3.96 -9.98
C MET A 143 3.25 2.89 -11.09
N LEU A 144 4.35 2.17 -11.24
CA LEU A 144 4.46 1.07 -12.20
C LEU A 144 3.59 -0.10 -11.75
N LEU A 145 3.77 -0.55 -10.50
CA LEU A 145 2.95 -1.62 -9.92
C LEU A 145 1.47 -1.23 -9.92
N GLY A 146 1.13 0.00 -9.55
CA GLY A 146 -0.24 0.49 -9.59
C GLY A 146 -0.83 0.49 -11.00
N GLY A 147 -0.05 0.86 -12.02
CA GLY A 147 -0.49 0.87 -13.42
C GLY A 147 -0.71 -0.54 -13.99
N ILE A 148 0.21 -1.47 -13.71
CA ILE A 148 0.09 -2.87 -14.11
C ILE A 148 -1.10 -3.53 -13.37
N GLY A 149 -1.20 -3.34 -12.06
CA GLY A 149 -2.29 -3.88 -11.25
C GLY A 149 -3.66 -3.34 -11.66
N ALA A 150 -3.77 -2.04 -11.98
CA ALA A 150 -5.02 -1.47 -12.48
C ALA A 150 -5.39 -1.93 -13.91
N PHE A 151 -4.41 -2.33 -14.71
CA PHE A 151 -4.66 -2.96 -16.02
C PHE A 151 -5.16 -4.40 -15.83
N LEU A 152 -4.41 -5.22 -15.08
CA LEU A 152 -4.77 -6.62 -14.82
C LEU A 152 -6.09 -6.74 -14.06
N GLY A 153 -6.37 -5.86 -13.10
CA GLY A 153 -7.64 -5.86 -12.38
C GLY A 153 -8.85 -5.52 -13.25
N ARG A 154 -8.66 -4.91 -14.41
CA ARG A 154 -9.75 -4.56 -15.35
C ARG A 154 -9.87 -5.54 -16.51
N TRP A 155 -8.75 -6.06 -17.01
CA TRP A 155 -8.72 -6.85 -18.24
C TRP A 155 -7.90 -8.13 -18.13
N GLY A 156 -7.49 -8.52 -16.91
CA GLY A 156 -6.59 -9.65 -16.67
C GLY A 156 -7.11 -10.99 -17.17
N ASP A 157 -8.41 -11.16 -17.33
CA ASP A 157 -9.01 -12.40 -17.87
C ASP A 157 -8.71 -12.61 -19.36
N LEU A 158 -8.36 -11.55 -20.08
CA LEU A 158 -8.05 -11.56 -21.51
C LEU A 158 -6.54 -11.49 -21.79
N VAL A 159 -5.73 -11.53 -20.73
CA VAL A 159 -4.31 -11.17 -20.77
C VAL A 159 -3.46 -12.35 -20.32
N ASP A 160 -2.52 -12.74 -21.18
CA ASP A 160 -1.40 -13.61 -20.83
C ASP A 160 -0.28 -12.78 -20.20
N ASP A 161 0.16 -13.17 -19.00
CA ASP A 161 1.12 -12.40 -18.20
C ASP A 161 2.51 -12.33 -18.85
N THR A 162 2.98 -13.44 -19.42
CA THR A 162 4.27 -13.49 -20.12
C THR A 162 4.26 -12.67 -21.41
N GLU A 163 3.15 -12.66 -22.15
CA GLU A 163 2.98 -11.77 -23.29
C GLU A 163 2.97 -10.30 -22.84
N LEU A 164 2.22 -9.97 -21.77
CA LEU A 164 2.18 -8.62 -21.24
C LEU A 164 3.56 -8.12 -20.82
N ALA A 165 4.32 -8.93 -20.08
CA ALA A 165 5.68 -8.63 -19.66
C ALA A 165 6.59 -8.33 -20.86
N ARG A 166 6.53 -9.16 -21.91
CA ARG A 166 7.28 -8.94 -23.16
C ARG A 166 6.88 -7.64 -23.86
N LYS A 167 5.57 -7.32 -23.92
CA LYS A 167 5.08 -6.06 -24.52
C LYS A 167 5.56 -4.85 -23.73
N ILE A 168 5.57 -4.92 -22.40
CA ILE A 168 6.08 -3.87 -21.52
C ILE A 168 7.58 -3.65 -21.73
N LEU A 169 8.37 -4.73 -21.72
CA LEU A 169 9.82 -4.68 -21.96
C LEU A 169 10.16 -4.06 -23.33
N ASN A 170 9.41 -4.42 -24.38
CA ASN A 170 9.59 -3.87 -25.73
C ASN A 170 9.36 -2.35 -25.83
N MET A 171 8.70 -1.74 -24.83
CA MET A 171 8.53 -0.29 -24.76
C MET A 171 9.68 0.40 -24.01
N GLY A 172 10.39 -0.32 -23.14
CA GLY A 172 11.57 0.16 -22.44
C GLY A 172 11.78 -0.42 -21.05
N THR A 173 12.88 0.00 -20.42
CA THR A 173 13.21 -0.31 -19.03
C THR A 173 12.25 0.35 -18.04
N ALA A 174 12.18 -0.16 -16.80
CA ALA A 174 11.40 0.44 -15.71
C ALA A 174 11.68 1.95 -15.55
N ALA A 175 12.96 2.35 -15.62
CA ALA A 175 13.37 3.75 -15.54
C ALA A 175 12.79 4.61 -16.68
N LYS A 176 12.77 4.08 -17.91
CA LYS A 176 12.17 4.78 -19.06
C LYS A 176 10.65 4.93 -18.90
N TRP A 177 9.96 3.88 -18.46
CA TRP A 177 8.54 3.94 -18.15
C TRP A 177 8.23 4.97 -17.08
N ARG A 178 9.01 4.98 -15.99
CA ARG A 178 8.88 5.96 -14.90
C ARG A 178 9.06 7.39 -15.40
N SER A 179 10.09 7.65 -16.22
CA SER A 179 10.32 8.96 -16.83
C SER A 179 9.15 9.41 -17.71
N GLU A 180 8.62 8.51 -18.54
CA GLU A 180 7.49 8.79 -19.43
C GLU A 180 6.21 9.11 -18.62
N ILE A 181 5.92 8.37 -17.56
CA ILE A 181 4.78 8.61 -16.67
C ILE A 181 4.88 9.99 -16.03
N LEU A 182 6.05 10.34 -15.50
CA LEU A 182 6.28 11.65 -14.87
C LEU A 182 6.13 12.79 -15.89
N SER A 183 6.64 12.61 -17.11
CA SER A 183 6.50 13.57 -18.20
C SER A 183 5.04 13.79 -18.62
N GLN A 184 4.30 12.71 -18.88
CA GLN A 184 2.91 12.79 -19.33
C GLN A 184 1.95 13.29 -18.25
N SER A 185 2.13 12.88 -17.00
CA SER A 185 1.28 13.32 -15.88
C SER A 185 1.42 14.82 -15.61
N SER A 186 2.61 15.39 -15.82
CA SER A 186 2.88 16.83 -15.65
C SER A 186 2.27 17.69 -16.77
N ARG A 187 2.15 17.14 -17.99
CA ARG A 187 1.57 17.85 -19.16
C ARG A 187 0.05 17.80 -19.21
N GLY A 188 -0.58 16.88 -18.49
CA GLY A 188 -2.02 16.60 -18.55
C GLY A 188 -2.92 17.54 -17.75
N GLY A 189 -2.40 18.63 -17.17
CA GLY A 189 -3.23 19.60 -16.43
C GLY A 189 -3.86 19.04 -15.15
N PHE A 190 -3.30 17.98 -14.56
CA PHE A 190 -3.77 17.40 -13.30
C PHE A 190 -3.45 18.34 -12.14
N ASN A 191 -4.26 19.37 -11.98
CA ASN A 191 -4.30 20.21 -10.79
C ASN A 191 -4.68 19.31 -9.59
N ASN A 192 -3.72 19.08 -8.69
CA ASN A 192 -3.91 18.48 -7.36
C ASN A 192 -4.18 16.96 -7.18
N SER A 193 -3.83 16.06 -8.11
CA SER A 193 -3.89 14.59 -7.84
C SER A 193 -2.63 13.82 -8.23
N GLY A 194 -1.50 14.15 -7.57
CA GLY A 194 -0.16 13.67 -7.93
C GLY A 194 -0.03 12.15 -8.16
N THR A 195 -0.48 11.30 -7.22
CA THR A 195 -0.27 9.84 -7.33
C THR A 195 -1.33 9.14 -8.18
N GLY A 196 -2.61 9.51 -8.04
CA GLY A 196 -3.70 8.93 -8.82
C GLY A 196 -3.57 9.19 -10.32
N SER A 197 -3.18 10.42 -10.69
CA SER A 197 -2.88 10.79 -12.08
C SER A 197 -1.75 9.95 -12.69
N ARG A 198 -0.70 9.68 -11.91
CA ARG A 198 0.46 8.89 -12.37
C ARG A 198 0.10 7.42 -12.57
N VAL A 199 -0.69 6.82 -11.68
CA VAL A 199 -1.20 5.45 -11.85
C VAL A 199 -2.13 5.35 -13.06
N ALA A 200 -3.03 6.32 -13.27
CA ALA A 200 -3.89 6.36 -14.45
C ALA A 200 -3.08 6.47 -15.75
N THR A 201 -2.05 7.33 -15.75
CA THR A 201 -1.11 7.47 -16.87
C THR A 201 -0.34 6.18 -17.12
N ALA A 202 0.19 5.55 -16.07
CA ALA A 202 0.87 4.27 -16.16
C ALA A 202 -0.05 3.19 -16.76
N THR A 203 -1.30 3.12 -16.30
CA THR A 203 -2.29 2.16 -16.82
C THR A 203 -2.54 2.36 -18.32
N ARG A 204 -2.70 3.62 -18.76
CA ARG A 204 -2.86 3.93 -20.20
C ARG A 204 -1.63 3.50 -21.01
N LEU A 205 -0.43 3.68 -20.48
CA LEU A 205 0.79 3.19 -21.14
C LEU A 205 0.81 1.66 -21.24
N VAL A 206 0.34 0.94 -20.21
CA VAL A 206 0.20 -0.53 -20.26
C VAL A 206 -0.81 -0.95 -21.33
N VAL A 207 -1.98 -0.29 -21.43
CA VAL A 207 -2.96 -0.53 -22.50
C VAL A 207 -2.32 -0.31 -23.89
N ASN A 208 -1.57 0.78 -24.06
CA ASN A 208 -0.87 1.06 -25.32
C ASN A 208 0.17 -0.01 -25.67
N ALA A 209 0.93 -0.48 -24.68
CA ALA A 209 1.90 -1.56 -24.88
C ALA A 209 1.20 -2.86 -25.29
N TRP A 210 0.11 -3.22 -24.61
CA TRP A 210 -0.68 -4.43 -24.90
C TRP A 210 -1.28 -4.41 -26.31
N ASN A 211 -1.86 -3.28 -26.71
CA ASN A 211 -2.51 -3.11 -28.02
C ASN A 211 -1.53 -3.02 -29.19
N LYS A 212 -0.23 -2.82 -28.93
CA LYS A 212 0.78 -2.65 -29.97
C LYS A 212 0.88 -3.91 -30.84
N GLY A 213 0.60 -3.74 -32.13
CA GLY A 213 0.61 -4.82 -33.13
C GLY A 213 -0.67 -5.66 -33.17
N ARG A 214 -1.70 -5.34 -32.37
CA ARG A 214 -3.00 -6.01 -32.43
C ARG A 214 -3.94 -5.34 -33.45
N LYS A 215 -4.74 -6.17 -34.13
CA LYS A 215 -5.90 -5.75 -34.92
C LYS A 215 -6.92 -5.05 -34.01
N ILE A 216 -7.71 -4.13 -34.58
CA ILE A 216 -8.68 -3.31 -33.83
C ILE A 216 -9.64 -4.18 -33.01
N GLU A 217 -10.17 -5.26 -33.60
CA GLU A 217 -11.07 -6.22 -32.95
C GLU A 217 -10.49 -6.92 -31.70
N ASN A 218 -9.17 -6.95 -31.55
CA ASN A 218 -8.46 -7.60 -30.45
C ASN A 218 -7.81 -6.61 -29.47
N ARG A 219 -8.17 -5.32 -29.57
CA ARG A 219 -7.65 -4.29 -28.66
C ARG A 219 -8.53 -4.14 -27.44
N ILE A 220 -7.87 -3.81 -26.33
CA ILE A 220 -8.53 -3.38 -25.11
C ILE A 220 -8.75 -1.87 -25.20
N GLU A 221 -9.98 -1.41 -24.97
CA GLU A 221 -10.30 0.02 -24.92
C GLU A 221 -9.98 0.61 -23.53
N PRO A 222 -9.33 1.79 -23.44
CA PRO A 222 -8.90 2.40 -22.17
C PRO A 222 -10.02 2.83 -21.20
#